data_AF-A0A972PV28-F1
#
_entry.id   AF-A0A972PV28-F1
#
_cell.length_a   1.000
_cell.length_b   1.000
_cell.length_c   1.000
_cell.angle_alpha   90.00
_cell.angle_beta   90.00
_cell.angle_gamma   90.00
#
_symmetry.space_group_name_H-M   'P 1'
#
loop_
_entity.id
_entity.type
_entity.pdbx_description
1 polymer ?
#
loop_
_entity_poly.entity_id
_entity_poly.type
_entity_poly.pdbx_seq_one_letter_code
_entity_poly.pdbx_strand_id
1 'polypeptide(L)'
;MPPFDAWSLVSLLLAGILLAVLFIRFEEGEYGSREVAVVGAMAAAGAAGRVLFAAIPGVQPATFIAVVAGYVFGAEMGFMTGALIALLSNLFLGQGPWTPWQMLAWGGAGAAGAITAWLGGGKARVWAVATVAAIWGFVFGWFMNLWFWLSFVYPLTLKTYLAACAASLWFDIFHAAGNLLFAAVLARPVIEMLSRFRARFSITFEVEEAGSDDMKPAGGGTGEGETGMFGCDPVDVAWGDADSARA
;
A
#
# COMPACT_ATOMS: atom_id res chain seq x y z
N MET A 1 -35.90 8.48 12.43
CA MET A 1 -34.92 7.35 12.50
C MET A 1 -33.59 7.98 12.83
N PRO A 2 -32.87 7.56 13.89
CA PRO A 2 -31.63 8.22 14.26
C PRO A 2 -30.64 8.15 13.08
N PRO A 3 -29.80 9.19 12.89
CA PRO A 3 -28.94 9.32 11.70
C PRO A 3 -27.82 8.27 11.61
N PHE A 4 -27.60 7.51 12.68
CA PHE A 4 -26.71 6.35 12.75
C PHE A 4 -27.44 5.22 13.46
N ASP A 5 -27.56 4.10 12.77
CA ASP A 5 -28.07 2.85 13.32
C ASP A 5 -26.95 2.06 14.03
N ALA A 6 -27.29 0.95 14.68
CA ALA A 6 -26.30 0.13 15.39
C ALA A 6 -25.21 -0.43 14.45
N TRP A 7 -25.54 -0.78 13.20
CA TRP A 7 -24.58 -1.38 12.28
C TRP A 7 -23.54 -0.38 11.79
N SER A 8 -23.94 0.85 11.44
CA SER A 8 -22.99 1.90 11.07
C SER A 8 -21.99 2.19 12.20
N LEU A 9 -22.47 2.38 13.44
CA LEU A 9 -21.59 2.63 14.59
C LEU A 9 -20.63 1.47 14.87
N VAL A 10 -21.13 0.23 14.89
CA VAL A 10 -20.30 -0.96 15.10
C VAL A 10 -19.24 -1.08 13.99
N SER A 11 -19.63 -0.85 12.74
CA SER A 11 -18.72 -0.95 11.60
C SER A 11 -17.63 0.12 11.63
N LEU A 12 -17.95 1.35 12.07
CA LEU A 12 -16.97 2.42 12.28
C LEU A 12 -16.00 2.12 13.41
N LEU A 13 -16.49 1.57 14.52
CA LEU A 13 -15.65 1.15 15.63
C LEU A 13 -14.68 0.05 15.21
N LEU A 14 -15.16 -0.96 14.47
CA LEU A 14 -14.31 -2.03 13.94
C LEU A 14 -13.25 -1.48 12.97
N ALA A 15 -13.64 -0.58 12.06
CA ALA A 15 -12.71 0.07 11.15
C ALA A 15 -11.65 0.89 11.90
N GLY A 16 -12.06 1.65 12.92
CA GLY A 16 -11.18 2.43 13.77
C GLY A 16 -10.21 1.57 14.58
N ILE A 17 -10.67 0.47 15.17
CA ILE A 17 -9.82 -0.49 15.91
C ILE A 17 -8.81 -1.11 14.96
N LEU A 18 -9.23 -1.57 13.78
CA LEU A 18 -8.31 -2.14 12.80
C LEU A 18 -7.23 -1.15 12.37
N LEU A 19 -7.61 0.10 12.09
CA LEU A 19 -6.65 1.16 11.81
C LEU A 19 -5.69 1.41 12.98
N ALA A 20 -6.21 1.49 14.20
CA ALA A 20 -5.36 1.69 15.38
C ALA A 20 -4.33 0.57 15.53
N VAL A 21 -4.74 -0.69 15.38
CA VAL A 21 -3.84 -1.85 15.42
C VAL A 21 -2.76 -1.76 14.33
N LEU A 22 -3.15 -1.43 13.10
CA LEU A 22 -2.19 -1.32 11.99
C LEU A 22 -1.21 -0.15 12.18
N PHE A 23 -1.67 0.99 12.71
CA PHE A 23 -0.81 2.14 13.01
C PHE A 23 0.14 1.84 14.17
N ILE A 24 -0.33 1.20 15.25
CA ILE A 24 0.52 0.76 16.36
C ILE A 24 1.59 -0.21 15.84
N ARG A 25 1.20 -1.18 15.01
CA ARG A 25 2.15 -2.14 14.42
C ARG A 25 3.25 -1.45 13.61
N PHE A 26 2.90 -0.40 12.88
CA PHE A 26 3.86 0.38 12.10
C PHE A 26 4.74 1.27 12.98
N GLU A 27 4.20 1.83 14.06
CA GLU A 27 4.97 2.60 15.05
C GLU A 27 5.97 1.73 15.82
N GLU A 28 5.60 0.49 16.15
CA GLU A 28 6.47 -0.51 16.76
C GLU A 28 7.50 -1.12 15.78
N GLY A 29 7.35 -0.85 14.47
CA GLY A 29 8.28 -1.32 13.45
C GLY A 29 9.63 -0.59 13.50
N GLU A 30 10.69 -1.27 13.07
CA GLU A 30 12.04 -0.70 13.00
C GLU A 30 12.22 0.17 11.74
N TYR A 31 11.38 1.18 11.57
CA TYR A 31 11.45 2.12 10.45
C TYR A 31 12.34 3.32 10.79
N GLY A 32 13.34 3.57 9.96
CA GLY A 32 14.18 4.75 10.03
C GLY A 32 13.43 6.04 9.65
N SER A 33 13.94 7.18 10.10
CA SER A 33 13.35 8.50 9.84
C SER A 33 13.15 8.82 8.35
N ARG A 34 14.02 8.29 7.48
CA ARG A 34 13.91 8.48 6.02
C ARG A 34 12.74 7.72 5.41
N GLU A 35 12.41 6.55 5.94
CA GLU A 35 11.31 5.70 5.44
C GLU A 35 9.96 6.32 5.81
N VAL A 36 9.83 6.72 7.08
CA VAL A 36 8.65 7.46 7.57
C VAL A 36 8.46 8.78 6.79
N ALA A 37 9.56 9.49 6.49
CA ALA A 37 9.50 10.71 5.68
C ALA A 37 8.99 10.45 4.25
N VAL A 38 9.37 9.32 3.63
CA VAL A 38 8.86 8.97 2.29
C VAL A 38 7.39 8.59 2.32
N VAL A 39 6.94 7.83 3.30
CA VAL A 39 5.51 7.54 3.49
C VAL A 39 4.73 8.85 3.56
N GLY A 40 5.20 9.81 4.36
CA GLY A 40 4.59 11.14 4.44
C GLY A 40 4.61 11.92 3.11
N ALA A 41 5.74 11.94 2.40
CA ALA A 41 5.87 12.63 1.11
C ALA A 41 4.97 12.03 0.02
N MET A 42 4.92 10.70 -0.06
CA MET A 42 4.03 9.98 -0.98
C MET A 42 2.57 10.21 -0.62
N ALA A 43 2.22 10.20 0.67
CA ALA A 43 0.87 10.47 1.12
C ALA A 43 0.43 11.90 0.80
N ALA A 44 1.31 12.88 0.99
CA ALA A 44 1.07 14.27 0.59
C ALA A 44 0.89 14.42 -0.92
N ALA A 45 1.73 13.76 -1.74
CA ALA A 45 1.58 13.79 -3.20
C ALA A 45 0.26 13.15 -3.66
N GLY A 46 -0.12 12.02 -3.08
CA GLY A 46 -1.40 11.35 -3.36
C GLY A 46 -2.61 12.18 -2.92
N ALA A 47 -2.53 12.81 -1.75
CA ALA A 47 -3.56 13.70 -1.26
C ALA A 47 -3.72 14.93 -2.15
N ALA A 48 -2.61 15.58 -2.53
CA ALA A 48 -2.62 16.72 -3.45
C ALA A 48 -3.19 16.33 -4.82
N GLY A 49 -2.80 15.17 -5.36
CA GLY A 49 -3.34 14.64 -6.61
C GLY A 49 -4.85 14.40 -6.53
N ARG A 50 -5.35 13.82 -5.42
CA ARG A 50 -6.79 13.67 -5.19
C ARG A 50 -7.52 15.02 -5.15
N VAL A 51 -6.97 16.02 -4.46
CA VAL A 51 -7.58 17.35 -4.37
C VAL A 51 -7.58 18.05 -5.74
N LEU A 52 -6.47 17.99 -6.48
CA LEU A 52 -6.34 18.60 -7.81
C LEU A 52 -7.37 18.04 -8.81
N PHE A 53 -7.61 16.74 -8.74
CA PHE A 53 -8.54 16.04 -9.62
C PHE A 53 -9.97 15.95 -9.06
N ALA A 54 -10.29 16.60 -7.95
CA ALA A 54 -11.61 16.51 -7.32
C ALA A 54 -12.77 16.95 -8.24
N ALA A 55 -12.49 17.76 -9.26
CA ALA A 55 -13.46 18.20 -10.26
C ALA A 55 -13.81 17.12 -11.31
N ILE A 56 -13.01 16.05 -11.44
CA ILE A 56 -13.24 14.95 -12.39
C ILE A 56 -13.65 13.70 -11.60
N PRO A 57 -14.94 13.35 -11.57
CA PRO A 57 -15.41 12.24 -10.74
C PRO A 57 -14.75 10.91 -11.12
N GLY A 58 -14.29 10.17 -10.10
CA GLY A 58 -13.67 8.87 -10.26
C GLY A 58 -12.20 8.89 -10.69
N VAL A 59 -11.72 9.93 -11.37
CA VAL A 59 -10.34 9.95 -11.90
C VAL A 59 -9.41 10.66 -10.94
N GLN A 60 -8.62 9.92 -10.16
CA GLN A 60 -7.62 10.49 -9.26
C GLN A 60 -6.43 9.55 -9.02
N PRO A 61 -5.20 10.07 -8.86
CA PRO A 61 -3.99 9.24 -8.78
C PRO A 61 -3.75 8.60 -7.41
N ALA A 62 -4.66 8.79 -6.42
CA ALA A 62 -4.50 8.31 -5.05
C ALA A 62 -4.22 6.80 -4.95
N THR A 63 -5.04 5.98 -5.61
CA THR A 63 -4.88 4.52 -5.61
C THR A 63 -3.56 4.12 -6.26
N PHE A 64 -3.24 4.69 -7.43
CA PHE A 64 -1.97 4.45 -8.12
C PHE A 64 -0.77 4.73 -7.22
N ILE A 65 -0.74 5.88 -6.53
CA ILE A 65 0.36 6.27 -5.65
C ILE A 65 0.48 5.30 -4.46
N ALA A 66 -0.64 4.89 -3.86
CA ALA A 66 -0.63 3.90 -2.78
C ALA A 66 -0.05 2.55 -3.27
N VAL A 67 -0.52 2.04 -4.40
CA VAL A 67 -0.08 0.76 -4.99
C VAL A 67 1.42 0.81 -5.33
N VAL A 68 1.91 1.91 -5.92
CA VAL A 68 3.35 2.06 -6.22
C VAL A 68 4.18 2.13 -4.94
N ALA A 69 3.70 2.82 -3.90
CA ALA A 69 4.37 2.83 -2.61
C ALA A 69 4.50 1.40 -2.05
N GLY A 70 3.44 0.60 -2.13
CA GLY A 70 3.48 -0.81 -1.75
C GLY A 70 4.43 -1.66 -2.58
N TYR A 71 4.45 -1.45 -3.90
CA TYR A 71 5.36 -2.16 -4.80
C TYR A 71 6.83 -1.90 -4.45
N VAL A 72 7.19 -0.66 -4.12
CA VAL A 72 8.59 -0.28 -3.86
C VAL A 72 9.01 -0.55 -2.42
N PHE A 73 8.14 -0.23 -1.46
CA PHE A 73 8.48 -0.18 -0.03
C PHE A 73 7.87 -1.30 0.80
N GLY A 74 7.07 -2.19 0.19
CA GLY A 74 6.43 -3.30 0.89
C GLY A 74 5.04 -2.95 1.45
N ALA A 75 4.38 -3.97 2.01
CA ALA A 75 2.95 -3.91 2.31
C ALA A 75 2.61 -2.89 3.40
N GLU A 76 3.39 -2.81 4.47
CA GLU A 76 3.14 -1.93 5.61
C GLU A 76 3.29 -0.45 5.24
N MET A 77 4.42 -0.07 4.62
CA MET A 77 4.62 1.30 4.12
C MET A 77 3.61 1.70 3.03
N GLY A 78 3.25 0.76 2.15
CA GLY A 78 2.19 0.95 1.17
C GLY A 78 0.85 1.23 1.83
N PHE A 79 0.50 0.43 2.86
CA PHE A 79 -0.72 0.63 3.63
C PHE A 79 -0.76 2.01 4.30
N MET A 80 0.33 2.39 4.98
CA MET A 80 0.40 3.69 5.65
C MET A 80 0.30 4.84 4.66
N THR A 81 0.95 4.73 3.51
CA THR A 81 0.83 5.73 2.44
C THR A 81 -0.63 5.88 2.02
N GLY A 82 -1.32 4.78 1.70
CA GLY A 82 -2.73 4.82 1.29
C GLY A 82 -3.67 5.37 2.37
N ALA A 83 -3.49 4.93 3.62
CA ALA A 83 -4.28 5.41 4.75
C ALA A 83 -4.10 6.92 4.96
N LEU A 84 -2.86 7.41 4.90
CA LEU A 84 -2.57 8.84 5.07
C LEU A 84 -3.06 9.67 3.88
N ILE A 85 -3.07 9.15 2.64
CA ILE A 85 -3.69 9.85 1.50
C ILE A 85 -5.16 10.19 1.81
N ALA A 86 -5.93 9.23 2.33
CA ALA A 86 -7.33 9.48 2.72
C ALA A 86 -7.41 10.58 3.78
N LEU A 87 -6.65 10.43 4.86
CA LEU A 87 -6.70 11.34 6.00
C LEU A 87 -6.31 12.77 5.60
N LEU A 88 -5.20 12.94 4.88
CA LEU A 88 -4.65 14.24 4.48
C LEU A 88 -5.53 14.93 3.43
N SER A 89 -6.02 14.21 2.42
CA SER A 89 -6.90 14.82 1.42
C SER A 89 -8.24 15.27 2.02
N ASN A 90 -8.75 14.54 3.01
CA ASN A 90 -9.99 14.90 3.69
C ASN A 90 -9.85 16.12 4.62
N LEU A 91 -8.63 16.62 4.89
CA LEU A 91 -8.46 17.94 5.51
C LEU A 91 -8.97 19.06 4.58
N PHE A 92 -8.91 18.86 3.27
CA PHE A 92 -9.40 19.80 2.26
C PHE A 92 -10.81 19.45 1.77
N LEU A 93 -11.11 18.17 1.61
CA LEU A 93 -12.38 17.68 1.06
C LEU A 93 -13.47 17.46 2.13
N GLY A 94 -13.11 17.59 3.42
CA GLY A 94 -13.98 17.34 4.55
C GLY A 94 -13.79 15.95 5.16
N GLN A 95 -13.81 15.89 6.48
CA GLN A 95 -13.77 14.67 7.25
C GLN A 95 -15.17 14.17 7.59
N GLY A 96 -15.32 12.86 7.73
CA GLY A 96 -16.56 12.27 8.22
C GLY A 96 -16.44 10.78 8.50
N PRO A 97 -17.57 10.11 8.77
CA PRO A 97 -17.60 8.67 9.07
C PRO A 97 -17.03 7.79 7.95
N TRP A 98 -16.97 8.29 6.71
CA TRP A 98 -16.34 7.59 5.59
C TRP A 98 -14.80 7.57 5.65
N THR A 99 -14.16 8.46 6.42
CA THR A 99 -12.70 8.59 6.43
C THR A 99 -12.01 7.29 6.83
N PRO A 100 -12.37 6.61 7.95
CA PRO A 100 -11.77 5.32 8.30
C PRO A 100 -11.89 4.27 7.18
N TRP A 101 -13.02 4.25 6.48
CA TRP A 101 -13.24 3.34 5.35
C TRP A 101 -12.35 3.68 4.16
N GLN A 102 -12.18 4.96 3.84
CA GLN A 102 -11.23 5.40 2.80
C GLN A 102 -9.79 5.06 3.17
N MET A 103 -9.43 5.22 4.44
CA MET A 103 -8.10 4.88 4.95
C MET A 103 -7.82 3.38 4.79
N LEU A 104 -8.77 2.52 5.18
CA LEU A 104 -8.65 1.07 5.00
C LEU A 104 -8.63 0.66 3.52
N ALA A 105 -9.45 1.29 2.68
CA ALA A 105 -9.52 0.96 1.26
C ALA A 105 -8.22 1.31 0.51
N TRP A 106 -7.71 2.55 0.66
CA TRP A 106 -6.43 2.90 0.04
C TRP A 106 -5.24 2.28 0.73
N GLY A 107 -5.30 2.08 2.05
CA GLY A 107 -4.29 1.29 2.75
C GLY A 107 -4.21 -0.12 2.20
N GLY A 108 -5.35 -0.79 2.02
CA GLY A 108 -5.43 -2.11 1.37
C GLY A 108 -4.88 -2.09 -0.06
N ALA A 109 -5.19 -1.05 -0.84
CA ALA A 109 -4.62 -0.88 -2.17
C ALA A 109 -3.09 -0.78 -2.15
N GLY A 110 -2.55 -0.03 -1.18
CA GLY A 110 -1.12 0.04 -0.96
C GLY A 110 -0.51 -1.30 -0.57
N ALA A 111 -1.09 -2.00 0.41
CA ALA A 111 -0.63 -3.32 0.81
C ALA A 111 -0.63 -4.32 -0.36
N ALA A 112 -1.68 -4.30 -1.20
CA ALA A 112 -1.77 -5.15 -2.39
C ALA A 112 -0.72 -4.80 -3.46
N GLY A 113 -0.23 -3.56 -3.49
CA GLY A 113 0.89 -3.16 -4.34
C GLY A 113 2.14 -4.00 -4.08
N ALA A 114 2.40 -4.40 -2.83
CA ALA A 114 3.53 -5.28 -2.51
C ALA A 114 3.43 -6.65 -3.18
N ILE A 115 2.21 -7.14 -3.42
CA ILE A 115 1.97 -8.41 -4.13
C ILE A 115 2.48 -8.30 -5.59
N THR A 116 2.48 -7.11 -6.18
CA THR A 116 2.95 -6.91 -7.56
C THR A 116 4.46 -6.98 -7.72
N ALA A 117 5.23 -6.84 -6.63
CA ALA A 117 6.69 -6.99 -6.66
C ALA A 117 7.11 -8.39 -7.09
N TRP A 118 6.32 -9.40 -6.73
CA TRP A 118 6.53 -10.80 -7.07
C TRP A 118 6.22 -11.17 -8.52
N LEU A 119 5.52 -10.31 -9.26
CA LEU A 119 5.00 -10.61 -10.59
C LEU A 119 6.02 -10.34 -11.72
N GLY A 120 7.26 -9.96 -11.36
CA GLY A 120 8.41 -9.91 -12.28
C GLY A 120 8.91 -8.51 -12.64
N GLY A 121 10.13 -8.45 -13.18
CA GLY A 121 10.87 -7.22 -13.50
C GLY A 121 10.54 -6.56 -14.85
N GLY A 122 11.20 -5.43 -15.14
CA GLY A 122 11.19 -4.80 -16.47
C GLY A 122 9.85 -4.18 -16.87
N LYS A 123 9.26 -4.65 -17.99
CA LYS A 123 7.93 -4.19 -18.46
C LYS A 123 6.78 -4.86 -17.70
N ALA A 124 7.00 -6.07 -17.17
CA ALA A 124 5.97 -6.81 -16.44
C ALA A 124 5.51 -6.05 -15.18
N ARG A 125 6.44 -5.38 -14.47
CA ARG A 125 6.10 -4.58 -13.29
C ARG A 125 5.11 -3.45 -13.56
N VAL A 126 5.19 -2.80 -14.72
CA VAL A 126 4.28 -1.70 -15.07
C VAL A 126 2.87 -2.24 -15.21
N TRP A 127 2.72 -3.36 -15.93
CA TRP A 127 1.42 -3.99 -16.12
C TRP A 127 0.89 -4.64 -14.84
N ALA A 128 1.75 -5.17 -13.98
CA ALA A 128 1.37 -5.70 -12.68
C ALA A 128 0.77 -4.61 -11.80
N VAL A 129 1.49 -3.49 -11.62
CA VAL A 129 1.00 -2.32 -10.87
C VAL A 129 -0.26 -1.75 -11.51
N ALA A 130 -0.31 -1.63 -12.84
CA ALA A 130 -1.47 -1.09 -13.54
C ALA A 130 -2.72 -1.96 -13.36
N THR A 131 -2.55 -3.28 -13.41
CA THR A 131 -3.65 -4.24 -13.21
C THR A 131 -4.17 -4.17 -11.78
N VAL A 132 -3.27 -4.18 -10.79
CA VAL A 132 -3.68 -4.09 -9.38
C VAL A 132 -4.32 -2.74 -9.08
N ALA A 133 -3.79 -1.63 -9.59
CA ALA A 133 -4.39 -0.32 -9.41
C ALA A 133 -5.78 -0.21 -10.09
N ALA A 134 -5.97 -0.84 -11.25
CA ALA A 134 -7.26 -0.91 -11.93
C ALA A 134 -8.28 -1.75 -11.15
N ILE A 135 -7.88 -2.94 -10.67
CA ILE A 135 -8.71 -3.79 -9.81
C ILE A 135 -9.12 -3.02 -8.54
N TRP A 136 -8.18 -2.32 -7.91
CA TRP A 136 -8.48 -1.50 -6.74
C TRP A 136 -9.35 -0.29 -7.02
N GLY A 137 -9.49 0.15 -8.28
CA GLY A 137 -10.54 1.11 -8.66
C GLY A 137 -11.94 0.58 -8.38
N PHE A 138 -12.20 -0.70 -8.69
CA PHE A 138 -13.48 -1.35 -8.38
C PHE A 138 -13.60 -1.72 -6.90
N VAL A 139 -12.55 -2.32 -6.32
CA VAL A 139 -12.58 -2.75 -4.91
C VAL A 139 -12.78 -1.55 -3.99
N PHE A 140 -12.17 -0.41 -4.28
CA PHE A 140 -12.41 0.83 -3.54
C PHE A 140 -13.89 1.21 -3.56
N GLY A 141 -14.51 1.24 -4.75
CA GLY A 141 -15.94 1.53 -4.91
C GLY A 141 -16.83 0.59 -4.12
N TRP A 142 -16.59 -0.72 -4.24
CA TRP A 142 -17.35 -1.75 -3.50
C TRP A 142 -17.18 -1.61 -1.98
N PHE A 143 -15.98 -1.30 -1.51
CA PHE A 143 -15.70 -1.08 -0.09
C PHE A 143 -16.41 0.17 0.43
N MET A 144 -16.42 1.25 -0.35
CA MET A 144 -17.17 2.46 -0.01
C MET A 144 -18.69 2.25 -0.07
N ASN A 145 -19.18 1.45 -1.01
CA ASN A 145 -20.58 1.05 -1.08
C ASN A 145 -21.00 0.18 0.10
N LEU A 146 -20.10 -0.64 0.64
CA LEU A 146 -20.38 -1.43 1.83
C LEU A 146 -20.65 -0.50 3.03
N TRP A 147 -19.81 0.51 3.23
CA TRP A 147 -20.05 1.54 4.25
C TRP A 147 -21.37 2.30 4.01
N PHE A 148 -21.60 2.76 2.79
CA PHE A 148 -22.82 3.49 2.43
C PHE A 148 -24.08 2.65 2.66
N TRP A 149 -24.02 1.37 2.27
CA TRP A 149 -25.11 0.42 2.46
C TRP A 149 -25.40 0.16 3.93
N LEU A 150 -24.37 -0.11 4.74
CA LEU A 150 -24.49 -0.30 6.19
C LEU A 150 -25.05 0.94 6.91
N SER A 151 -24.83 2.13 6.35
CA SER A 151 -25.21 3.38 7.01
C SER A 151 -26.57 3.91 6.57
N PHE A 152 -26.93 3.76 5.29
CA PHE A 152 -28.04 4.52 4.71
C PHE A 152 -29.06 3.68 3.92
N VAL A 153 -28.77 2.42 3.58
CA VAL A 153 -29.60 1.64 2.66
C VAL A 153 -30.27 0.46 3.37
N TYR A 154 -31.58 0.58 3.60
CA TYR A 154 -32.39 -0.45 4.27
C TYR A 154 -33.48 -1.01 3.36
N PRO A 155 -33.88 -2.28 3.54
CA PRO A 155 -33.33 -3.28 4.49
C PRO A 155 -31.95 -3.79 4.04
N LEU A 156 -31.10 -4.20 4.98
CA LEU A 156 -29.77 -4.76 4.70
C LEU A 156 -29.90 -6.15 4.03
N THR A 157 -30.01 -6.15 2.70
CA THR A 157 -30.04 -7.37 1.88
C THR A 157 -29.00 -7.33 0.76
N LEU A 158 -28.62 -8.50 0.24
CA LEU A 158 -27.71 -8.58 -0.92
C LEU A 158 -28.24 -7.79 -2.12
N LYS A 159 -29.56 -7.82 -2.36
CA LYS A 159 -30.20 -7.06 -3.45
C LYS A 159 -29.97 -5.55 -3.32
N THR A 160 -30.11 -5.00 -2.12
CA THR A 160 -29.89 -3.57 -1.87
C THR A 160 -28.41 -3.17 -1.97
N TYR A 161 -27.49 -4.06 -1.58
CA TYR A 161 -26.05 -3.82 -1.76
C TYR A 161 -25.66 -3.82 -3.25
N LEU A 162 -26.11 -4.84 -4.00
CA LEU A 162 -25.87 -4.91 -5.45
C LEU A 162 -26.50 -3.72 -6.19
N ALA A 163 -27.64 -3.20 -5.72
CA ALA A 163 -28.23 -1.99 -6.28
C ALA A 163 -27.33 -0.75 -6.03
N ALA A 164 -26.70 -0.63 -4.86
CA ALA A 164 -25.73 0.44 -4.59
C ALA A 164 -24.50 0.33 -5.51
N CYS A 165 -23.94 -0.89 -5.66
CA CYS A 165 -22.84 -1.13 -6.58
C CYS A 165 -23.20 -0.88 -8.05
N ALA A 166 -24.42 -1.21 -8.47
CA ALA A 166 -24.89 -0.90 -9.82
C ALA A 166 -25.00 0.61 -10.05
N ALA A 167 -25.45 1.37 -9.04
CA ALA A 167 -25.57 2.82 -9.11
C ALA A 167 -24.21 3.52 -9.16
N SER A 168 -23.17 2.95 -8.52
CA SER A 168 -21.80 3.50 -8.54
C SER A 168 -20.96 3.04 -9.72
N LEU A 169 -21.39 2.03 -10.47
CA LEU A 169 -20.54 1.31 -11.43
C LEU A 169 -19.78 2.22 -12.40
N TRP A 170 -20.41 3.31 -12.85
CA TRP A 170 -19.78 4.25 -13.76
C TRP A 170 -18.62 5.01 -13.10
N PHE A 171 -18.74 5.40 -11.83
CA PHE A 171 -17.63 5.97 -11.07
C PHE A 171 -16.50 4.97 -10.89
N ASP A 172 -16.85 3.71 -10.59
CA ASP A 172 -15.87 2.62 -10.40
C ASP A 172 -15.08 2.34 -11.69
N ILE A 173 -15.76 2.40 -12.85
CA ILE A 173 -15.12 2.30 -14.17
C ILE A 173 -14.17 3.47 -14.41
N PHE A 174 -14.57 4.72 -14.13
CA PHE A 174 -13.68 5.87 -14.28
C PHE A 174 -12.48 5.79 -13.34
N HIS A 175 -12.67 5.27 -12.13
CA HIS A 175 -11.58 5.07 -11.18
C HIS A 175 -10.61 3.99 -11.63
N ALA A 176 -11.10 2.85 -12.08
CA ALA A 176 -10.28 1.79 -12.64
C ALA A 176 -9.53 2.25 -13.90
N ALA A 177 -10.21 2.91 -14.83
CA ALA A 177 -9.62 3.42 -16.07
C ALA A 177 -8.59 4.53 -15.80
N GLY A 178 -8.88 5.44 -14.87
CA GLY A 178 -7.95 6.49 -14.44
C GLY A 178 -6.68 5.90 -13.84
N ASN A 179 -6.80 4.94 -12.93
CA ASN A 179 -5.65 4.25 -12.34
C ASN A 179 -4.83 3.47 -13.38
N LEU A 180 -5.51 2.80 -14.32
CA LEU A 180 -4.85 2.12 -15.44
C LEU A 180 -4.03 3.11 -16.28
N LEU A 181 -4.61 4.27 -16.61
CA LEU A 181 -3.95 5.32 -17.38
C LEU A 181 -2.75 5.91 -16.61
N PHE A 182 -2.94 6.29 -15.34
CA PHE A 182 -1.86 6.80 -14.50
C PHE A 182 -0.72 5.79 -14.39
N ALA A 183 -1.03 4.52 -14.17
CA ALA A 183 0.00 3.48 -14.09
C ALA A 183 0.71 3.25 -15.43
N ALA A 184 -0.02 3.18 -16.55
CA ALA A 184 0.57 3.00 -17.87
C ALA A 184 1.57 4.12 -18.23
N VAL A 185 1.27 5.36 -17.84
CA VAL A 185 2.10 6.54 -18.15
C VAL A 185 3.20 6.76 -17.11
N LEU A 186 2.89 6.64 -15.81
CA LEU A 186 3.73 7.10 -14.71
C LEU A 186 4.40 5.99 -13.91
N ALA A 187 3.93 4.73 -13.96
CA ALA A 187 4.47 3.68 -13.09
C ALA A 187 5.98 3.50 -13.30
N ARG A 188 6.44 3.45 -14.56
CA ARG A 188 7.87 3.27 -14.85
C ARG A 188 8.76 4.37 -14.24
N PRO A 189 8.58 5.65 -14.57
CA PRO A 189 9.46 6.70 -14.04
C PRO A 189 9.35 6.83 -12.51
N VAL A 190 8.15 6.66 -11.95
CA VAL A 190 7.94 6.77 -10.50
C VAL A 190 8.61 5.60 -9.76
N ILE A 191 8.44 4.36 -10.23
CA ILE A 191 9.11 3.19 -9.65
C ILE A 191 10.62 3.34 -9.73
N GLU A 192 11.18 3.72 -10.88
CA GLU A 192 12.63 3.89 -11.04
C GLU A 192 13.20 4.96 -10.09
N MET A 193 12.48 6.07 -9.93
CA MET A 193 12.85 7.13 -8.98
C MET A 193 12.80 6.64 -7.53
N LEU A 194 11.72 5.98 -7.13
CA LEU A 194 11.54 5.52 -5.75
C LEU A 194 12.47 4.35 -5.40
N SER A 195 12.72 3.42 -6.32
CA SER A 195 13.70 2.34 -6.11
C SER A 195 15.12 2.89 -5.90
N ARG A 196 15.50 3.93 -6.66
CA ARG A 196 16.80 4.63 -6.45
C ARG A 196 16.86 5.33 -5.08
N PHE A 197 15.73 5.84 -4.60
CA PHE A 197 15.66 6.44 -3.28
C PHE A 197 15.76 5.38 -2.18
N ARG A 198 15.03 4.27 -2.31
CA ARG A 198 15.07 3.12 -1.40
C ARG A 198 16.48 2.54 -1.26
N ALA A 199 17.24 2.45 -2.35
CA ALA A 199 18.63 1.98 -2.32
C ALA A 199 19.56 2.82 -1.41
N ARG A 200 19.14 4.02 -0.99
CA ARG A 200 19.88 4.88 -0.05
C ARG A 200 19.53 4.61 1.42
N PHE A 201 18.64 3.66 1.70
CA PHE A 201 18.23 3.30 3.06
C PHE A 201 19.15 2.25 3.67
N SER A 202 19.69 1.33 2.86
CA SER A 202 20.63 0.29 3.31
C SER A 202 22.06 0.83 3.38
N ILE A 203 22.59 0.99 4.58
CA ILE A 203 24.04 1.05 4.82
C ILE A 203 24.42 -0.28 5.45
N THR A 204 24.92 -1.21 4.64
CA THR A 204 25.52 -2.44 5.16
C THR A 204 26.95 -2.09 5.58
N PHE A 205 27.20 -2.08 6.89
CA PHE A 205 28.57 -2.04 7.38
C PHE A 205 29.15 -3.44 7.21
N GLU A 206 29.96 -3.64 6.17
CA GLU A 206 30.86 -4.79 6.16
C GLU A 206 31.86 -4.57 7.28
N VAL A 207 31.72 -5.34 8.36
CA VAL A 207 32.77 -5.43 9.37
C VAL A 207 33.91 -6.20 8.72
N GLU A 208 34.91 -5.47 8.24
CA GLU A 208 36.18 -6.06 7.84
C GLU A 208 36.76 -6.73 9.10
N GLU A 209 36.68 -8.06 9.17
CA GLU A 209 37.38 -8.82 10.20
C GLU A 209 38.87 -8.53 10.03
N ALA A 210 39.36 -7.56 10.82
CA ALA A 210 40.79 -7.31 10.95
C ALA A 210 41.46 -8.63 11.31
N GLY A 211 42.32 -9.10 10.40
CA GLY A 211 42.80 -10.47 10.34
C GLY A 211 43.17 -11.07 11.70
N SER A 212 42.45 -12.12 12.07
CA SER A 212 42.88 -13.07 13.09
C SER A 212 43.90 -14.04 12.47
N ASP A 213 45.09 -13.57 12.11
CA ASP A 213 46.18 -14.43 11.59
C ASP A 213 47.11 -14.95 12.71
N ASP A 214 46.83 -14.64 13.97
CA ASP A 214 47.59 -15.15 15.12
C ASP A 214 46.65 -15.69 16.20
N MET A 215 46.10 -16.90 16.02
CA MET A 215 46.06 -17.94 17.07
C MET A 215 45.40 -19.20 16.53
N LYS A 216 46.19 -20.25 16.32
CA LYS A 216 45.69 -21.61 16.11
C LYS A 216 45.49 -22.29 17.47
N PRO A 217 44.27 -22.73 17.83
CA PRO A 217 44.11 -23.88 18.71
C PRO A 217 43.72 -25.11 17.91
N ALA A 218 44.32 -26.23 18.31
CA ALA A 218 44.15 -27.53 17.71
C ALA A 218 42.81 -28.17 18.10
N GLY A 219 42.20 -28.85 17.12
CA GLY A 219 41.47 -30.09 17.35
C GLY A 219 39.97 -30.00 17.64
N GLY A 220 39.21 -30.84 16.91
CA GLY A 220 38.08 -31.57 17.48
C GLY A 220 36.67 -31.11 17.10
N GLY A 221 36.17 -31.65 15.97
CA GLY A 221 34.90 -32.38 15.87
C GLY A 221 33.60 -31.84 16.49
N THR A 222 32.64 -31.61 15.57
CA THR A 222 31.18 -31.81 15.67
C THR A 222 30.36 -30.91 16.60
N GLY A 223 29.58 -30.02 16.01
CA GLY A 223 28.48 -29.29 16.66
C GLY A 223 27.51 -28.78 15.59
N GLU A 224 26.24 -29.12 15.76
CA GLU A 224 25.10 -28.99 14.85
C GLU A 224 24.89 -27.60 14.22
N GLY A 225 24.54 -27.61 12.93
CA GLY A 225 24.07 -26.42 12.22
C GLY A 225 22.58 -26.19 12.48
N GLU A 226 22.26 -25.18 13.27
CA GLU A 226 20.94 -24.55 13.29
C GLU A 226 20.90 -23.47 12.21
N THR A 227 20.42 -23.82 11.03
CA THR A 227 19.99 -22.83 10.03
C THR A 227 18.72 -22.16 10.55
N GLY A 228 18.88 -20.98 11.14
CA GLY A 228 17.78 -20.06 11.41
C GLY A 228 17.07 -19.73 10.10
N MET A 229 15.86 -20.28 9.98
CA MET A 229 14.91 -20.08 8.90
C MET A 229 14.33 -18.66 9.00
N PHE A 230 15.10 -17.64 8.63
CA PHE A 230 14.58 -16.31 8.32
C PHE A 230 14.50 -16.17 6.80
N GLY A 231 13.26 -16.22 6.31
CA GLY A 231 12.96 -16.19 4.88
C GLY A 231 13.51 -14.91 4.23
N CYS A 232 14.13 -15.09 3.07
CA CYS A 232 14.41 -14.00 2.13
C CYS A 232 13.15 -13.15 1.98
N ASP A 233 13.29 -11.85 2.23
CA ASP A 233 12.18 -10.96 2.01
C ASP A 233 11.80 -11.03 0.52
N PRO A 234 10.51 -11.16 0.23
CA PRO A 234 9.94 -11.17 -1.11
C PRO A 234 10.54 -10.20 -2.12
N VAL A 235 10.85 -9.02 -1.58
CA VAL A 235 11.28 -7.86 -2.32
C VAL A 235 12.71 -8.08 -2.79
N ASP A 236 13.57 -8.71 -2.00
CA ASP A 236 14.98 -8.94 -2.35
C ASP A 236 15.12 -9.95 -3.49
N VAL A 237 14.21 -10.93 -3.60
CA VAL A 237 14.15 -11.88 -4.72
C VAL A 237 13.80 -11.19 -6.04
N ALA A 238 12.89 -10.21 -6.02
CA ALA A 238 12.50 -9.46 -7.22
C ALA A 238 13.62 -8.55 -7.78
N TRP A 239 14.62 -8.23 -6.95
CA TRP A 239 15.75 -7.36 -7.31
C TRP A 239 17.09 -8.10 -7.49
N GLY A 240 17.24 -9.33 -7.00
CA GLY A 240 18.43 -10.17 -7.27
C GLY A 240 18.67 -10.41 -8.77
N ASP A 241 17.60 -10.41 -9.56
CA ASP A 241 17.66 -10.48 -11.04
C ASP A 241 18.10 -9.17 -11.70
N ALA A 242 17.99 -8.02 -11.02
CA ALA A 242 18.37 -6.71 -11.57
C ALA A 242 19.88 -6.43 -11.44
N ASP A 243 20.52 -6.97 -10.40
CA ASP A 243 21.97 -6.86 -10.20
C ASP A 243 22.75 -7.92 -10.99
N SER A 244 22.20 -9.12 -11.15
CA SER A 244 22.81 -10.18 -11.98
C SER A 244 22.78 -9.89 -13.49
N ALA A 245 21.91 -8.98 -13.95
CA ALA A 245 21.89 -8.48 -15.33
C ALA A 245 22.93 -7.37 -15.61
N ARG A 246 23.75 -7.01 -14.62
CA ARG A 246 24.81 -5.98 -14.72
C ARG A 246 26.23 -6.49 -14.45
N ALA A 247 26.42 -7.80 -14.32
CA ALA A 247 27.74 -8.44 -14.26
C ALA A 247 28.20 -8.90 -15.65
#